data_AF-A0A4U1BMW1-F1
#
_entry.id   AF-A0A4U1BMW1-F1
#
_cell.length_a   1.000
_cell.length_b   1.000
_cell.length_c   1.000
_cell.angle_alpha   90.00
_cell.angle_beta   90.00
_cell.angle_gamma   90.00
#
_symmetry.space_group_name_H-M   'P 1'
#
loop_
_entity.id
_entity.type
_entity.pdbx_description
1 polymer ?
#
loop_
_entity_poly.entity_id
_entity_poly.type
_entity_poly.pdbx_seq_one_letter_code
_entity_poly.pdbx_strand_id
1 'polypeptide(L)'
;MFSMQTQAILVNEWQLGDALGQAIQTDRRSDFGLMLAMLSQDVRLHGEFQLPKPDEKPSKDLREQFQLPEPEPMLGEYQQPQRSVKIADAFQKSDLVQSRLQHCLKPDALSYQGSHPHGVQQALENCPPNVADFEKAKSVQPPKTWPLGQLLAAQRLQSSAIAAVA
;
A
#
# COMPACT_ATOMS: atom_id res chain seq x y z
N MET A 1 22.78 34.30 -9.23
CA MET A 1 23.47 33.29 -8.40
C MET A 1 22.48 32.87 -7.32
N PHE A 2 21.79 31.74 -7.50
CA PHE A 2 20.82 31.25 -6.52
C PHE A 2 21.55 30.36 -5.51
N SER A 3 21.64 30.82 -4.26
CA SER A 3 22.16 30.03 -3.15
C SER A 3 21.04 29.14 -2.62
N MET A 4 21.06 27.85 -2.92
CA MET A 4 20.12 26.88 -2.36
C MET A 4 20.55 26.50 -0.94
N GLN A 5 19.85 27.00 0.08
CA GLN A 5 20.06 26.57 1.46
C GLN A 5 19.37 25.22 1.67
N THR A 6 20.15 24.15 1.90
CA THR A 6 19.73 22.74 1.99
C THR A 6 18.98 22.37 3.28
N GLN A 7 18.35 23.32 3.96
CA GLN A 7 17.81 23.13 5.31
C GLN A 7 16.31 22.73 5.35
N ALA A 8 15.61 22.73 4.22
CA ALA A 8 14.20 22.36 4.14
C ALA A 8 14.01 21.18 3.18
N ILE A 9 13.50 20.05 3.71
CA ILE A 9 12.96 18.97 2.88
C ILE A 9 11.82 19.58 2.04
N LEU A 10 11.92 19.46 0.72
CA LEU A 10 10.91 19.98 -0.19
C LEU A 10 9.71 19.04 -0.14
N VAL A 11 8.55 19.59 0.21
CA VAL A 11 7.32 18.82 0.32
C VAL A 11 6.87 18.44 -1.09
N ASN A 12 6.84 19.41 -2.02
CA ASN A 12 6.21 19.29 -3.34
C ASN A 12 6.95 20.03 -4.45
N GLU A 13 6.72 19.63 -5.70
CA GLU A 13 7.21 20.27 -6.92
C GLU A 13 6.76 21.74 -7.06
N TRP A 14 5.58 22.10 -6.57
CA TRP A 14 5.10 23.49 -6.54
C TRP A 14 6.04 24.44 -5.80
N GLN A 15 6.77 23.94 -4.80
CA GLN A 15 7.74 24.74 -4.04
C GLN A 15 9.01 25.02 -4.85
N LEU A 16 9.30 24.22 -5.88
CA LEU A 16 10.42 24.42 -6.79
C LEU A 16 10.04 25.37 -7.94
N GLY A 17 8.75 25.54 -8.24
CA GLY A 17 8.26 26.37 -9.34
C GLY A 17 8.94 25.98 -10.66
N ASP A 18 9.54 26.97 -11.34
CA ASP A 18 10.21 26.77 -12.62
C ASP A 18 11.65 26.22 -12.51
N ALA A 19 12.19 26.04 -11.30
CA ALA A 19 13.58 25.64 -11.12
C ALA A 19 13.88 24.27 -11.78
N LEU A 20 12.93 23.34 -11.70
CA LEU A 20 13.02 22.03 -12.33
C LEU A 20 13.07 22.14 -13.86
N GLY A 21 12.17 22.95 -14.44
CA GLY A 21 12.13 23.19 -15.89
C GLY A 21 13.36 23.94 -16.41
N GLN A 22 13.88 24.91 -15.65
CA GLN A 22 15.10 25.62 -15.98
C GLN A 22 16.34 24.71 -15.93
N ALA A 23 16.41 23.75 -15.00
CA ALA A 23 17.51 22.79 -14.96
C ALA A 23 17.53 21.88 -16.20
N ILE A 24 16.36 21.49 -16.71
CA ILE A 24 16.23 20.75 -17.97
C ILE A 24 16.68 21.62 -19.16
N GLN A 25 16.20 22.86 -19.24
CA GLN A 25 16.55 23.80 -20.33
C GLN A 25 18.04 24.16 -20.35
N THR A 26 18.70 24.14 -19.19
CA THR A 26 20.13 24.46 -19.05
C THR A 26 21.04 23.23 -19.00
N ASP A 27 20.52 22.03 -19.28
CA ASP A 27 21.20 20.71 -19.24
C ASP A 27 21.96 20.42 -17.93
N ARG A 28 21.49 20.99 -16.81
CA ARG A 28 22.06 20.76 -15.47
C ARG A 28 21.43 19.53 -14.83
N ARG A 29 21.77 18.36 -15.38
CA ARG A 29 21.21 17.07 -14.96
C ARG A 29 21.51 16.71 -13.50
N SER A 30 22.64 17.14 -12.97
CA SER A 30 23.00 16.97 -11.55
C SER A 30 22.04 17.72 -10.63
N ASP A 31 21.76 18.98 -10.97
CA ASP A 31 20.88 19.85 -10.18
C ASP A 31 19.45 19.34 -10.26
N PHE A 32 19.03 18.88 -11.44
CA PHE A 32 17.74 18.22 -11.63
C PHE A 32 17.59 16.95 -10.78
N GLY A 33 18.59 16.06 -10.81
CA GLY A 33 18.59 14.84 -10.00
C GLY A 33 18.57 15.12 -8.50
N LEU A 34 19.31 16.14 -8.05
CA LEU A 34 19.31 16.56 -6.65
C LEU A 34 17.95 17.14 -6.24
N MET A 35 17.35 18.00 -7.07
CA MET A 35 16.03 18.56 -6.83
C MET A 35 14.95 17.49 -6.74
N LEU A 36 14.97 16.48 -7.61
CA LEU A 36 14.08 15.32 -7.53
C LEU A 36 14.30 14.51 -6.23
N ALA A 37 15.56 14.29 -5.84
CA ALA A 37 15.87 13.53 -4.63
C ALA A 37 15.45 14.24 -3.33
N MET A 38 15.30 15.57 -3.36
CA MET A 38 14.83 16.37 -2.23
C MET A 38 13.30 16.45 -2.11
N LEU A 39 12.55 16.02 -3.13
CA LEU A 39 11.09 15.95 -3.07
C LEU A 39 10.64 14.86 -2.10
N SER A 40 9.50 15.07 -1.46
CA SER A 40 8.86 14.04 -0.64
C SER A 40 8.58 12.79 -1.48
N GLN A 41 8.87 11.63 -0.90
CA GLN A 41 8.49 10.33 -1.47
C GLN A 41 6.98 10.05 -1.33
N ASP A 42 6.26 10.86 -0.54
CA ASP A 42 4.81 10.73 -0.42
C ASP A 42 4.11 11.31 -1.65
N VAL A 43 3.70 10.41 -2.54
CA VAL A 43 2.99 10.67 -3.80
C VAL A 43 1.74 11.53 -3.60
N ARG A 44 1.09 11.47 -2.44
CA ARG A 44 -0.12 12.28 -2.14
C ARG A 44 0.15 13.77 -2.13
N LEU A 45 1.39 14.15 -1.85
CA LEU A 45 1.77 15.53 -1.78
C LEU A 45 2.05 16.06 -3.21
N HIS A 46 2.38 15.21 -4.17
CA HIS A 46 2.74 15.63 -5.53
C HIS A 46 1.59 16.38 -6.20
N GLY A 47 1.93 17.38 -7.03
CA GLY A 47 0.94 18.29 -7.61
C GLY A 47 -0.08 17.59 -8.51
N GLU A 48 0.32 16.47 -9.14
CA GLU A 48 -0.54 15.57 -9.91
C GLU A 48 -1.73 14.98 -9.12
N PHE A 49 -1.64 14.93 -7.79
CA PHE A 49 -2.70 14.39 -6.93
C PHE A 49 -3.48 15.48 -6.19
N GLN A 50 -3.03 16.73 -6.29
CA GLN A 50 -3.68 17.91 -5.72
C GLN A 50 -4.61 18.63 -6.71
N LEU A 51 -4.86 18.03 -7.88
CA LEU A 51 -5.77 18.62 -8.85
C LEU A 51 -7.16 18.77 -8.21
N PRO A 52 -7.87 19.88 -8.50
CA PRO A 52 -9.27 20.02 -8.11
C PRO A 52 -10.01 18.80 -8.65
N LYS A 53 -10.72 18.10 -7.77
CA LYS A 53 -11.59 16.99 -8.19
C LYS A 53 -12.45 17.53 -9.33
N PRO A 54 -12.52 16.84 -10.48
CA PRO A 54 -13.43 17.24 -11.53
C PRO A 54 -14.81 17.41 -10.88
N ASP A 55 -15.50 18.51 -11.20
CA ASP A 55 -16.87 18.72 -10.75
C ASP A 55 -17.61 17.40 -10.90
N GLU A 56 -18.12 16.87 -9.79
CA GLU A 56 -18.94 15.67 -9.73
C GLU A 56 -20.23 15.95 -10.50
N LYS A 57 -20.15 16.12 -11.83
CA LYS A 57 -21.26 15.81 -12.69
C LYS A 57 -21.55 14.36 -12.36
N PRO A 58 -22.77 14.03 -11.92
CA PRO A 58 -23.10 12.66 -11.62
C PRO A 58 -22.86 11.89 -12.91
N SER A 59 -21.75 11.17 -12.98
CA SER A 59 -21.60 10.12 -13.97
C SER A 59 -22.80 9.25 -13.71
N LYS A 60 -23.75 9.24 -14.66
CA LYS A 60 -24.97 8.43 -14.56
C LYS A 60 -24.57 7.09 -13.95
N ASP A 61 -25.14 6.75 -12.81
CA ASP A 61 -24.72 5.57 -12.07
C ASP A 61 -24.80 4.37 -13.02
N LEU A 62 -23.63 3.84 -13.40
CA LEU A 62 -23.55 2.78 -14.40
C LEU A 62 -24.30 1.55 -13.89
N ARG A 63 -24.38 1.39 -12.56
CA ARG A 63 -25.13 0.30 -11.94
C ARG A 63 -26.63 0.42 -12.19
N GLU A 64 -27.17 1.64 -12.13
CA GLU A 64 -28.58 1.90 -12.48
C GLU A 64 -28.83 1.69 -13.99
N GLN A 65 -27.92 2.18 -14.85
CA GLN A 65 -28.06 2.02 -16.30
C GLN A 65 -28.08 0.55 -16.74
N PHE A 66 -27.25 -0.28 -16.12
CA PHE A 66 -27.16 -1.70 -16.42
C PHE A 66 -28.07 -2.57 -15.54
N GLN A 67 -28.87 -1.96 -14.65
CA GLN A 67 -29.75 -2.67 -13.71
C GLN A 67 -28.99 -3.76 -12.94
N LEU A 68 -27.78 -3.44 -12.50
CA LEU A 68 -26.94 -4.39 -11.79
C LEU A 68 -27.57 -4.75 -10.43
N PRO A 69 -27.43 -6.01 -9.98
CA PRO A 69 -27.87 -6.40 -8.66
C PRO A 69 -27.12 -5.64 -7.55
N GLU A 70 -27.70 -5.67 -6.35
CA GLU A 70 -27.11 -5.06 -5.16
C GLU A 70 -25.64 -5.49 -4.99
N PRO A 71 -24.77 -4.57 -4.51
CA PRO A 71 -23.37 -4.89 -4.30
C PRO A 71 -23.23 -6.05 -3.31
N GLU A 72 -22.30 -6.95 -3.59
CA GLU A 72 -22.02 -8.08 -2.73
C GLU A 72 -21.52 -7.58 -1.36
N PRO A 73 -22.09 -8.07 -0.24
CA PRO A 73 -21.75 -7.57 1.07
C PRO A 73 -20.29 -7.86 1.41
N MET A 74 -19.63 -6.92 2.06
CA MET A 74 -18.27 -7.14 2.57
C MET A 74 -18.34 -8.03 3.82
N LEU A 75 -17.31 -8.85 4.05
CA LEU A 75 -17.26 -9.78 5.18
C LEU A 75 -17.48 -9.12 6.55
N GLY A 76 -17.06 -7.86 6.72
CA GLY A 76 -17.28 -7.10 7.96
C GLY A 76 -18.75 -6.78 8.27
N GLU A 77 -19.61 -6.71 7.25
CA GLU A 77 -21.05 -6.41 7.37
C GLU A 77 -21.90 -7.68 7.21
N TYR A 78 -21.25 -8.83 7.03
CA TYR A 78 -21.91 -10.06 6.64
C TYR A 78 -22.49 -10.82 7.83
N GLN A 79 -23.81 -10.90 7.90
CA GLN A 79 -24.53 -11.53 9.02
C GLN A 79 -24.93 -12.99 8.75
N GLN A 80 -24.60 -13.58 7.59
CA GLN A 80 -25.12 -14.89 7.17
C GLN A 80 -24.03 -15.91 6.81
N PRO A 81 -23.16 -16.32 7.76
CA PRO A 81 -22.08 -17.27 7.50
C PRO A 81 -22.56 -18.65 7.01
N GLN A 82 -23.85 -18.96 7.11
CA GLN A 82 -24.40 -20.21 6.60
C GLN A 82 -24.42 -20.29 5.06
N ARG A 83 -24.33 -19.18 4.31
CA ARG A 83 -24.33 -19.27 2.83
C ARG A 83 -23.01 -19.83 2.29
N SER A 84 -21.89 -19.43 2.88
CA SER A 84 -20.55 -19.96 2.54
C SER A 84 -20.53 -21.48 2.65
N VAL A 85 -21.08 -22.01 3.76
CA VAL A 85 -21.21 -23.45 4.01
C VAL A 85 -22.08 -24.11 2.95
N LYS A 86 -23.20 -23.51 2.55
CA LYS A 86 -24.09 -24.07 1.51
C LYS A 86 -23.44 -24.12 0.14
N ILE A 87 -22.64 -23.12 -0.22
CA ILE A 87 -21.91 -23.08 -1.50
C ILE A 87 -20.78 -24.15 -1.48
N ALA A 88 -20.08 -24.28 -0.34
CA ALA A 88 -19.08 -25.33 -0.15
C ALA A 88 -19.70 -26.73 -0.18
N ASP A 89 -20.86 -26.93 0.46
CA ASP A 89 -21.62 -28.18 0.43
C ASP A 89 -22.06 -28.53 -1.00
N ALA A 90 -22.54 -27.56 -1.78
CA ALA A 90 -22.91 -27.78 -3.17
C ALA A 90 -21.70 -28.14 -4.03
N PHE A 91 -20.55 -27.50 -3.79
CA PHE A 91 -19.29 -27.86 -4.43
C PHE A 91 -18.87 -29.29 -4.09
N GLN A 92 -18.98 -29.71 -2.83
CA GLN A 92 -18.62 -31.07 -2.40
C GLN A 92 -19.58 -32.15 -2.92
N LYS A 93 -20.89 -31.86 -2.97
CA LYS A 93 -21.93 -32.85 -3.31
C LYS A 93 -22.20 -32.95 -4.81
N SER A 94 -21.88 -31.92 -5.57
CA SER A 94 -22.21 -31.86 -7.00
C SER A 94 -20.98 -31.53 -7.84
N ASP A 95 -20.97 -30.37 -8.48
CA ASP A 95 -19.92 -29.93 -9.40
C ASP A 95 -19.74 -28.40 -9.31
N LEU A 96 -18.65 -27.91 -9.88
CA LEU A 96 -18.28 -26.50 -9.90
C LEU A 96 -19.36 -25.62 -10.54
N VAL A 97 -20.07 -26.14 -11.55
CA VAL A 97 -21.14 -25.39 -12.23
C VAL A 97 -22.29 -25.05 -11.27
N GLN A 98 -22.66 -26.00 -10.40
CA GLN A 98 -23.73 -25.81 -9.42
C GLN A 98 -23.32 -24.83 -8.32
N SER A 99 -22.09 -24.92 -7.81
CA SER A 99 -21.60 -23.97 -6.83
C SER A 99 -21.51 -22.54 -7.40
N ARG A 100 -21.09 -22.40 -8.66
CA ARG A 100 -21.06 -21.12 -9.38
C ARG A 100 -22.46 -20.55 -9.58
N LEU A 101 -23.42 -21.36 -10.01
CA LEU A 101 -24.81 -20.93 -10.14
C LEU A 101 -25.38 -20.46 -8.79
N GLN A 102 -25.15 -21.23 -7.73
CA GLN A 102 -25.60 -20.88 -6.39
C GLN A 102 -24.98 -19.57 -5.89
N HIS A 103 -23.70 -19.35 -6.15
CA HIS A 103 -23.02 -18.10 -5.87
C HIS A 103 -23.61 -16.93 -6.68
N CYS A 104 -23.91 -17.12 -7.97
CA CYS A 104 -24.54 -16.08 -8.80
C CYS A 104 -25.95 -15.69 -8.31
N LEU A 105 -26.72 -16.66 -7.79
CA LEU A 105 -28.07 -16.42 -7.27
C LEU A 105 -28.06 -15.80 -5.88
N LYS A 106 -27.14 -16.25 -5.01
CA LYS A 106 -27.01 -15.80 -3.63
C LYS A 106 -25.52 -15.70 -3.31
N PRO A 107 -24.90 -14.56 -3.62
CA PRO A 107 -23.48 -14.41 -3.38
C PRO A 107 -23.20 -14.46 -1.89
N ASP A 108 -22.00 -14.93 -1.59
CA ASP A 108 -21.47 -14.95 -0.23
C ASP A 108 -20.93 -13.55 0.09
N ALA A 109 -20.21 -13.38 1.20
CA ALA A 109 -19.47 -12.15 1.40
C ALA A 109 -18.17 -12.13 0.58
N LEU A 110 -17.85 -10.96 0.03
CA LEU A 110 -16.54 -10.71 -0.54
C LEU A 110 -15.47 -10.80 0.57
N SER A 111 -14.60 -11.80 0.43
CA SER A 111 -13.47 -12.04 1.31
C SER A 111 -12.17 -11.71 0.59
N TYR A 112 -11.51 -10.62 0.99
CA TYR A 112 -10.10 -10.44 0.68
C TYR A 112 -9.28 -11.12 1.77
N GLN A 113 -8.93 -12.39 1.57
CA GLN A 113 -8.03 -13.11 2.46
C GLN A 113 -6.58 -12.75 2.12
N GLY A 114 -6.08 -11.76 2.83
CA GLY A 114 -4.68 -11.39 2.85
C GLY A 114 -4.06 -11.65 4.22
N SER A 115 -2.73 -11.58 4.31
CA SER A 115 -2.05 -11.51 5.62
C SER A 115 -2.44 -10.25 6.40
N HIS A 116 -3.00 -9.24 5.71
CA HIS A 116 -3.47 -7.98 6.26
C HIS A 116 -4.86 -7.65 5.69
N PRO A 117 -5.66 -6.81 6.36
CA PRO A 117 -6.87 -6.24 5.78
C PRO A 117 -6.58 -5.57 4.43
N HIS A 118 -7.51 -5.64 3.47
CA HIS A 118 -7.31 -5.16 2.10
C HIS A 118 -6.68 -3.75 2.01
N GLY A 119 -7.20 -2.78 2.75
CA GLY A 119 -6.67 -1.40 2.71
C GLY A 119 -5.21 -1.29 3.20
N VAL A 120 -4.83 -2.11 4.18
CA VAL A 120 -3.45 -2.18 4.68
C VAL A 120 -2.56 -2.90 3.68
N GLN A 121 -3.04 -3.99 3.09
CA GLN A 121 -2.28 -4.71 2.08
C GLN A 121 -2.01 -3.83 0.85
N GLN A 122 -3.03 -3.11 0.37
CA GLN A 122 -2.88 -2.15 -0.72
C GLN A 122 -1.92 -1.02 -0.34
N ALA A 123 -1.92 -0.55 0.91
CA ALA A 123 -0.94 0.44 1.36
C ALA A 123 0.49 -0.14 1.34
N LEU A 124 0.69 -1.35 1.85
CA LEU A 124 2.00 -2.02 1.88
C LEU A 124 2.55 -2.32 0.48
N GLU A 125 1.69 -2.72 -0.45
CA GLU A 125 2.05 -2.98 -1.85
C GLU A 125 2.52 -1.71 -2.58
N ASN A 126 2.02 -0.54 -2.15
CA ASN A 126 2.45 0.76 -2.69
C ASN A 126 3.62 1.38 -1.90
N CYS A 127 3.98 0.82 -0.75
CA CYS A 127 5.10 1.32 0.04
C CYS A 127 6.44 0.82 -0.53
N PRO A 128 7.52 1.62 -0.39
CA PRO A 128 8.85 1.16 -0.70
C PRO A 128 9.24 -0.06 0.15
N PRO A 129 10.15 -0.93 -0.35
CA PRO A 129 10.45 -2.22 0.27
C PRO A 129 10.96 -2.08 1.71
N ASN A 130 11.64 -0.98 2.05
CA ASN A 130 12.07 -0.70 3.43
C ASN A 130 10.89 -0.67 4.41
N VAL A 131 9.81 0.05 4.10
CA VAL A 131 8.62 0.17 4.95
C VAL A 131 7.86 -1.16 5.02
N ALA A 132 7.73 -1.86 3.89
CA ALA A 132 7.09 -3.17 3.85
C ALA A 132 7.86 -4.22 4.69
N ASP A 133 9.19 -4.19 4.64
CA ASP A 133 10.04 -5.11 5.39
C ASP A 133 10.11 -4.74 6.88
N PHE A 134 9.97 -3.45 7.25
CA PHE A 134 9.81 -3.04 8.64
C PHE A 134 8.55 -3.63 9.29
N GLU A 135 7.42 -3.66 8.59
CA GLU A 135 6.18 -4.28 9.11
C GLU A 135 6.35 -5.80 9.29
N LYS A 136 6.99 -6.48 8.33
CA LYS A 136 7.36 -7.90 8.49
C LYS A 136 8.27 -8.10 9.71
N ALA A 137 9.31 -7.28 9.86
CA ALA A 137 10.24 -7.36 10.99
C ALA A 137 9.57 -7.08 12.34
N LYS A 138 8.56 -6.19 12.38
CA LYS A 138 7.79 -5.86 13.59
C LYS A 138 6.83 -6.98 13.98
N SER A 139 6.29 -7.71 13.01
CA SER A 139 5.47 -8.91 13.24
C SER A 139 6.27 -10.10 13.79
N VAL A 140 7.59 -10.12 13.57
CA VAL A 140 8.50 -11.08 14.22
C VAL A 140 8.66 -10.66 15.68
N GLN A 141 7.77 -11.16 16.54
CA GLN A 141 7.97 -11.02 17.97
C GLN A 141 9.30 -11.69 18.35
N PRO A 142 10.22 -10.98 19.04
CA PRO A 142 11.44 -11.61 19.50
C PRO A 142 11.07 -12.75 20.45
N PRO A 143 11.78 -13.90 20.39
CA PRO A 143 11.49 -15.00 21.28
C PRO A 143 11.57 -14.54 22.73
N LYS A 144 10.55 -14.83 23.53
CA LYS A 144 10.42 -14.39 24.93
C LYS A 144 11.59 -14.84 25.81
N THR A 145 12.26 -15.92 25.42
CA THR A 145 13.48 -16.43 26.06
C THR A 145 14.56 -16.60 25.02
N TRP A 146 15.62 -15.79 25.11
CA TRP A 146 16.82 -16.01 24.33
C TRP A 146 17.72 -17.01 25.07
N PRO A 147 18.15 -18.11 24.43
CA PRO A 147 19.20 -18.93 25.01
C PRO A 147 20.48 -18.09 25.13
N LEU A 148 21.19 -18.20 26.27
CA LEU A 148 22.39 -17.41 26.60
C LEU A 148 23.42 -17.36 25.46
N GLY A 149 23.62 -18.48 24.76
CA GLY A 149 24.55 -18.57 23.65
C GLY A 149 24.22 -17.63 22.48
N GLN A 150 22.92 -17.43 22.18
CA GLN A 150 22.49 -16.52 21.12
C GLN A 150 22.65 -15.05 21.53
N LEU A 151 22.48 -14.72 22.82
CA LEU A 151 22.74 -13.37 23.33
C LEU A 151 24.21 -13.00 23.22
N LEU A 152 25.11 -13.90 23.61
CA LEU A 152 26.55 -13.69 23.50
C LEU A 152 26.99 -13.54 22.03
N ALA A 153 26.39 -14.30 21.12
CA ALA A 153 26.66 -14.17 19.68
C ALA A 153 26.18 -12.81 19.12
N ALA A 154 24.97 -12.38 19.49
CA ALA A 154 24.43 -11.08 19.08
C ALA A 154 25.25 -9.91 19.63
N GLN A 155 25.65 -9.97 20.90
CA GLN A 155 26.49 -8.95 21.53
C GLN A 155 27.86 -8.82 20.85
N ARG A 156 28.47 -9.95 20.47
CA ARG A 156 29.75 -9.95 19.73
C ARG A 156 29.60 -9.28 18.36
N LEU A 157 28.55 -9.61 17.61
CA LEU A 157 28.25 -8.98 16.32
C LEU A 157 28.05 -7.47 16.43
N GLN A 158 27.29 -7.01 17.44
CA GLN A 158 27.12 -5.59 17.70
C GLN A 158 28.43 -4.91 18.07
N SER A 159 29.24 -5.52 18.94
CA SER A 159 30.55 -4.97 19.33
C SER A 159 31.51 -4.85 18.13
N SER A 160 31.51 -5.82 17.22
CA SER A 160 32.33 -5.76 16.01
C SER A 160 31.84 -4.70 15.02
N ALA A 161 30.52 -4.50 14.91
CA ALA A 161 29.97 -3.46 14.06
C ALA A 161 30.31 -2.06 14.57
N ILE A 162 30.25 -1.85 15.89
CA ILE A 162 30.64 -0.57 16.52
C ILE A 162 32.14 -0.31 16.34
N ALA A 163 32.98 -1.35 16.49
CA ALA A 163 34.42 -1.24 16.29
C ALA A 163 34.83 -0.99 14.82
N ALA A 164 33.98 -1.35 13.85
CA ALA A 164 34.24 -1.11 12.42
C ALA A 164 33.78 0.28 11.95
N VAL A 165 32.98 1.00 12.75
CA VAL A 165 32.46 2.34 12.44
C VAL A 165 33.26 3.45 13.13
N ALA A 166 34.10 3.09 14.12
CA ALA A 166 35.06 3.98 14.79
C ALA A 166 36.41 3.98 14.07
#